data_AF-A0A7S1FK94-F1
#
_entry.id   AF-A0A7S1FK94-F1
#
_cell.length_a   1.000
_cell.length_b   1.000
_cell.length_c   1.000
_cell.angle_alpha   90.00
_cell.angle_beta   90.00
_cell.angle_gamma   90.00
#
_symmetry.space_group_name_H-M   'P 1'
#
loop_
_entity.id
_entity.type
_entity.pdbx_description
1 polymer ?
#
loop_
_entity_poly.entity_id
_entity_poly.type
_entity_poly.pdbx_seq_one_letter_code
_entity_poly.pdbx_strand_id
1 'polypeptide(L)'
;NSRRCTWRLLVYMVVSVVAIVFLFLWQWAALQCGFNFMVLRFASLCLFLCFFVWSLMLWTHLALTLFFRRISFPATAPSEGEMVPVAVMDSDEDLDCCYTIQNPTSREQLNGRMPSNRSVSSWVVGPRASFLGGSGVRRTKISGSQRVRLCCMKCGSGYCVIVALLISSYVLLRCLGVYWQSYGALEAELDDRWGFLIDDTRDDVSAPVWLGEFGTDSSGSRWWRHITRYAQGHHLDFAYWSFNGEKRTNHDESFGIV
;
A
#
# COMPACT_ATOMS: atom_id res chain seq x y z
N ASN A 1 -31.80 16.51 12.92
CA ASN A 1 -30.67 16.05 12.07
C ASN A 1 -30.29 14.57 12.21
N SER A 2 -30.50 13.89 13.34
CA SER A 2 -30.15 12.47 13.52
C SER A 2 -30.81 11.51 12.50
N ARG A 3 -32.12 11.66 12.23
CA ARG A 3 -32.87 10.77 11.32
C ARG A 3 -32.42 10.82 9.85
N ARG A 4 -31.79 11.91 9.39
CA ARG A 4 -31.27 12.01 8.01
C ARG A 4 -29.92 11.30 7.85
N CYS A 5 -29.14 11.15 8.92
CA CYS A 5 -27.88 10.41 8.90
C CYS A 5 -28.11 8.89 8.87
N THR A 6 -29.06 8.39 9.65
CA THR A 6 -29.40 6.96 9.67
C THR A 6 -29.95 6.47 8.33
N TRP A 7 -30.74 7.30 7.63
CA TRP A 7 -31.29 6.94 6.33
C TRP A 7 -30.22 6.82 5.24
N ARG A 8 -29.23 7.72 5.22
CA ARG A 8 -28.10 7.62 4.27
C ARG A 8 -27.26 6.38 4.51
N LEU A 9 -26.97 6.06 5.78
CA LEU A 9 -26.26 4.83 6.16
C LEU A 9 -27.00 3.56 5.73
N LEU A 10 -28.32 3.52 5.93
CA LEU A 10 -29.15 2.41 5.49
C LEU A 10 -29.10 2.24 3.96
N VAL A 11 -29.23 3.33 3.20
CA VAL A 11 -29.14 3.30 1.74
C VAL A 11 -27.78 2.79 1.27
N TYR A 12 -26.68 3.26 1.85
CA TYR A 12 -25.35 2.77 1.49
C TYR A 12 -25.15 1.29 1.82
N MET A 13 -25.69 0.82 2.95
CA MET A 13 -25.68 -0.61 3.28
C MET A 13 -26.46 -1.44 2.26
N VAL A 14 -27.68 -1.02 1.93
CA VAL A 14 -28.53 -1.73 0.96
C VAL A 14 -27.87 -1.77 -0.42
N VAL A 15 -27.36 -0.64 -0.91
CA VAL A 15 -26.67 -0.58 -2.21
C VAL A 15 -25.42 -1.47 -2.23
N SER A 16 -24.65 -1.49 -1.14
CA SER A 16 -23.45 -2.34 -1.04
C SER A 16 -23.80 -3.82 -1.03
N VAL A 17 -24.83 -4.22 -0.29
CA VAL A 17 -25.30 -5.61 -0.25
C VAL A 17 -25.84 -6.03 -1.62
N VAL A 18 -26.63 -5.19 -2.28
CA VAL A 18 -27.16 -5.47 -3.63
C VAL A 18 -26.00 -5.62 -4.63
N ALA A 19 -24.99 -4.76 -4.58
CA ALA A 19 -23.82 -4.86 -5.45
C ALA A 19 -23.03 -6.16 -5.22
N ILE A 20 -22.83 -6.57 -3.95
CA ILE A 20 -22.16 -7.84 -3.61
C ILE A 20 -22.96 -9.03 -4.13
N VAL A 21 -24.28 -9.05 -3.91
CA VAL A 21 -25.15 -10.13 -4.39
C VAL A 21 -25.13 -10.20 -5.92
N PHE A 22 -25.18 -9.06 -6.61
CA PHE A 22 -25.11 -9.01 -8.07
C PHE A 22 -23.78 -9.54 -8.62
N LEU A 23 -22.65 -9.18 -7.99
CA LEU A 23 -21.33 -9.71 -8.35
C LEU A 23 -21.25 -11.24 -8.15
N PHE A 24 -21.84 -11.74 -7.06
CA PHE A 24 -21.87 -13.16 -6.76
C PHE A 24 -22.73 -13.94 -7.77
N LEU A 25 -23.91 -13.41 -8.10
CA LEU A 25 -24.80 -13.99 -9.11
C LEU A 25 -24.15 -13.97 -10.50
N TRP A 26 -23.43 -12.90 -10.85
CA TRP A 26 -22.69 -12.83 -12.10
C TRP A 26 -21.56 -13.87 -12.14
N GLN A 27 -20.75 -13.99 -11.08
CA GLN A 27 -19.71 -15.04 -11.01
C GLN A 27 -20.31 -16.45 -11.13
N TRP A 28 -21.43 -16.70 -10.44
CA TRP A 28 -22.11 -17.99 -10.50
C TRP A 28 -22.66 -18.30 -11.90
N ALA A 29 -23.28 -17.32 -12.57
CA ALA A 29 -23.74 -17.48 -13.96
C ALA A 29 -22.57 -17.70 -14.93
N ALA A 30 -21.45 -16.99 -14.75
CA ALA A 30 -20.24 -17.17 -15.56
C ALA A 30 -19.61 -18.56 -15.38
N LEU A 31 -19.69 -19.14 -14.18
CA LEU A 31 -19.26 -20.52 -13.90
C LEU A 31 -20.12 -21.55 -14.64
N GLN A 32 -21.44 -21.36 -14.69
CA GLN A 32 -22.37 -22.28 -15.37
C GLN A 32 -22.22 -22.25 -16.90
N CYS A 33 -21.83 -21.12 -17.49
CA CYS A 33 -21.72 -20.98 -18.94
C CYS A 33 -20.41 -21.56 -19.54
N GLY A 34 -19.56 -22.24 -18.76
CA GLY A 34 -18.35 -22.91 -19.28
C GLY A 34 -17.33 -21.96 -19.94
N PHE A 35 -17.45 -20.66 -19.72
CA PHE A 35 -16.56 -19.66 -20.33
C PHE A 35 -15.20 -19.69 -19.62
N ASN A 36 -14.24 -20.37 -20.25
CA ASN A 36 -12.85 -20.51 -19.81
C ASN A 36 -12.02 -19.23 -20.03
N PHE A 37 -12.46 -18.09 -19.49
CA PHE A 37 -11.62 -16.91 -19.41
C PHE A 37 -11.06 -16.74 -18.01
N MET A 38 -9.91 -17.38 -17.78
CA MET A 38 -9.04 -17.17 -16.62
C MET A 38 -8.74 -15.67 -16.41
N VAL A 39 -8.63 -14.91 -17.51
CA VAL A 39 -8.46 -13.44 -17.51
C VAL A 39 -9.70 -12.72 -16.96
N LEU A 40 -10.91 -13.16 -17.28
CA LEU A 40 -12.15 -12.55 -16.78
C LEU A 40 -12.34 -12.85 -15.29
N ARG A 41 -11.97 -14.06 -14.85
CA ARG A 41 -11.95 -14.42 -13.42
C ARG A 41 -10.94 -13.58 -12.65
N PHE A 42 -9.76 -13.36 -13.22
CA PHE A 42 -8.73 -12.52 -12.60
C PHE A 42 -9.16 -11.05 -12.55
N ALA A 43 -9.73 -10.51 -13.63
CA ALA A 43 -10.28 -9.15 -13.66
C ALA A 43 -11.44 -8.98 -12.66
N SER A 44 -12.34 -9.97 -12.58
CA SER A 44 -13.44 -9.98 -11.61
C SER A 44 -12.93 -10.02 -10.16
N LEU A 45 -11.94 -10.87 -9.86
CA LEU A 45 -11.27 -10.90 -8.55
C LEU A 45 -10.60 -9.57 -8.22
N CYS A 46 -9.91 -8.95 -9.19
CA CYS A 46 -9.29 -7.64 -8.98
C CYS A 46 -10.33 -6.56 -8.69
N LEU A 47 -11.43 -6.51 -9.45
CA LEU A 47 -12.53 -5.56 -9.21
C LEU A 47 -13.21 -5.81 -7.86
N PHE A 48 -13.40 -7.07 -7.49
CA PHE A 48 -13.95 -7.44 -6.18
C PHE A 48 -13.04 -6.99 -5.03
N LEU A 49 -11.73 -7.24 -5.14
CA LEU A 49 -10.75 -6.80 -4.14
C LEU A 49 -10.68 -5.27 -4.05
N CYS A 50 -10.68 -4.56 -5.18
CA CYS A 50 -10.74 -3.10 -5.21
C CYS A 50 -12.00 -2.57 -4.51
N PHE A 51 -13.17 -3.16 -4.81
CA PHE A 51 -14.43 -2.77 -4.18
C PHE A 51 -14.45 -3.09 -2.69
N PHE A 52 -13.93 -4.26 -2.29
CA PHE A 52 -13.83 -4.68 -0.90
C PHE A 52 -12.93 -3.73 -0.10
N VAL A 53 -11.74 -3.40 -0.62
CA VAL A 53 -10.82 -2.45 0.01
C VAL A 53 -11.45 -1.06 0.11
N TRP A 54 -12.08 -0.57 -0.96
CA TRP A 54 -12.78 0.73 -0.95
C TRP A 54 -13.91 0.77 0.09
N SER A 55 -14.70 -0.30 0.18
CA SER A 55 -15.75 -0.44 1.19
C SER A 55 -15.17 -0.44 2.61
N LEU A 56 -14.08 -1.18 2.86
CA LEU A 56 -13.40 -1.21 4.15
C LEU A 56 -12.87 0.18 4.55
N MET A 57 -12.32 0.92 3.60
CA MET A 57 -11.86 2.31 3.81
C MET A 57 -13.02 3.24 4.14
N LEU A 58 -14.15 3.10 3.45
CA LEU A 58 -15.35 3.89 3.75
C LEU A 58 -15.88 3.58 5.15
N TRP A 59 -15.97 2.30 5.52
CA TRP A 59 -16.42 1.85 6.84
C TRP A 59 -15.51 2.33 7.96
N THR A 60 -14.19 2.23 7.79
CA THR A 60 -13.22 2.71 8.79
C THR A 60 -13.28 4.21 8.97
N HIS A 61 -13.38 4.98 7.88
CA HIS A 61 -13.54 6.43 7.95
C HIS A 61 -14.84 6.81 8.69
N LEU A 62 -15.94 6.11 8.40
CA LEU A 62 -17.24 6.37 9.02
C LEU A 62 -17.23 6.00 10.51
N ALA A 63 -16.64 4.86 10.87
CA ALA A 63 -16.44 4.45 12.25
C ALA A 63 -15.58 5.46 13.04
N LEU A 64 -14.48 5.94 12.46
CA LEU A 64 -13.64 6.97 13.08
C LEU A 64 -14.41 8.29 13.24
N THR A 65 -15.17 8.71 12.23
CA THR A 65 -15.98 9.95 12.31
C THR A 65 -17.02 9.86 13.44
N LEU A 66 -17.67 8.70 13.59
CA LEU A 66 -18.63 8.47 14.68
C LEU A 66 -17.94 8.38 16.05
N PHE A 67 -16.76 7.76 16.11
CA PHE A 67 -15.95 7.64 17.32
C PHE A 67 -15.49 9.03 17.81
N PHE A 68 -14.93 9.86 16.94
CA PHE A 68 -14.53 11.22 17.30
C PHE A 68 -15.71 12.10 17.71
N ARG A 69 -16.87 11.94 17.06
CA ARG A 69 -18.09 12.64 17.45
C ARG A 69 -18.60 12.23 18.85
N ARG A 70 -18.34 11.00 19.28
CA ARG A 70 -18.68 10.52 20.62
C ARG A 70 -17.69 10.98 21.70
N ILE A 71 -16.44 11.23 21.32
CA ILE A 71 -15.37 11.69 22.22
C ILE A 71 -15.34 13.21 22.36
N SER A 72 -16.00 13.96 21.48
CA SER A 72 -16.30 15.37 21.73
C SER A 72 -17.06 15.48 23.05
N PHE A 73 -16.31 15.75 24.12
CA PHE A 73 -16.78 15.83 25.48
C PHE A 73 -18.00 16.74 25.54
N PRO A 74 -19.01 16.42 26.37
CA PRO A 74 -20.02 17.42 26.68
C PRO A 74 -19.27 18.63 27.18
N ALA A 75 -19.38 19.76 26.46
CA ALA A 75 -18.94 21.04 26.99
C ALA A 75 -19.60 21.14 28.36
N THR A 76 -18.80 21.07 29.42
CA THR A 76 -19.25 21.25 30.79
C THR A 76 -20.06 22.54 30.78
N ALA A 77 -21.38 22.39 30.93
CA ALA A 77 -22.25 23.53 31.06
C ALA A 77 -21.66 24.39 32.18
N PRO A 78 -21.47 25.70 31.97
CA PRO A 78 -20.98 26.57 33.03
C PRO A 78 -21.94 26.39 34.21
N SER A 79 -21.41 25.95 35.34
CA SER A 79 -22.16 25.84 36.58
C SER A 79 -22.66 27.24 36.92
N GLU A 80 -23.97 27.45 36.82
CA GLU A 80 -24.63 28.62 37.39
C GLU A 80 -24.37 28.61 38.90
N GLY A 81 -23.51 29.50 39.38
CA GLY A 81 -23.34 29.68 40.82
C GLY A 81 -21.96 30.13 41.27
N GLU A 82 -21.54 31.32 40.85
CA GLU A 82 -20.89 32.25 41.77
C GLU A 82 -20.86 33.65 41.15
N MET A 83 -21.87 34.47 41.51
CA MET A 83 -21.79 35.92 41.33
C MET A 83 -20.77 36.44 42.35
N VAL A 84 -19.51 36.52 41.94
CA VAL A 84 -18.50 37.32 42.63
C VAL A 84 -18.80 38.79 42.31
N PRO A 85 -18.95 39.68 43.32
CA PRO A 85 -19.16 41.09 43.06
C PRO A 85 -17.95 41.67 42.34
N VAL A 86 -18.22 42.21 41.15
CA VAL A 86 -17.28 43.02 40.37
C VAL A 86 -16.99 44.29 41.18
N ALA A 87 -15.85 44.31 41.86
CA ALA A 87 -15.27 45.56 42.33
C ALA A 87 -14.85 46.35 41.11
N VAL A 88 -15.56 47.45 40.87
CA VAL A 88 -15.15 48.53 39.98
C VAL A 88 -13.85 49.10 40.55
N MET A 89 -12.73 48.75 39.95
CA MET A 89 -11.52 49.55 40.03
C MET A 89 -11.38 50.30 38.70
N ASP A 90 -11.86 51.54 38.72
CA ASP A 90 -11.27 52.62 37.94
C ASP A 90 -9.83 52.78 38.40
N SER A 91 -8.88 52.59 37.49
CA SER A 91 -7.75 53.51 37.30
C SER A 91 -6.93 53.01 36.12
N ASP A 92 -6.75 53.94 35.18
CA ASP A 92 -5.68 53.97 34.22
C ASP A 92 -4.37 53.46 34.82
N GLU A 93 -3.72 52.48 34.17
CA GLU A 93 -2.27 52.54 34.03
C GLU A 93 -1.79 51.62 32.90
N ASP A 94 -0.98 52.24 32.04
CA ASP A 94 -0.21 51.69 30.95
C ASP A 94 0.51 50.40 31.29
N LEU A 95 0.47 49.40 30.41
CA LEU A 95 1.61 48.51 30.20
C LEU A 95 1.54 47.80 28.85
N ASP A 96 2.26 48.40 27.90
CA ASP A 96 3.04 47.74 26.86
C ASP A 96 3.54 46.36 27.31
N CYS A 97 3.27 45.33 26.51
CA CYS A 97 4.30 44.34 26.18
C CYS A 97 3.89 43.48 24.97
N CYS A 98 4.64 43.73 23.90
CA CYS A 98 4.76 42.96 22.68
C CYS A 98 4.87 41.44 22.90
N TYR A 99 4.19 40.66 22.03
CA TYR A 99 4.81 39.47 21.46
C TYR A 99 4.33 39.28 20.02
N THR A 100 5.03 39.95 19.11
CA THR A 100 4.95 39.73 17.67
C THR A 100 5.74 38.46 17.34
N ILE A 101 5.06 37.40 16.92
CA ILE A 101 5.71 36.20 16.37
C ILE A 101 6.24 36.57 14.98
N GLN A 102 7.56 36.74 14.87
CA GLN A 102 8.25 36.95 13.61
C GLN A 102 8.26 35.67 12.77
N ASN A 103 7.76 35.79 11.55
CA ASN A 103 7.99 34.89 10.41
C ASN A 103 9.44 35.00 9.93
N PRO A 104 10.20 33.90 9.76
CA PRO A 104 11.47 33.96 9.04
C PRO A 104 11.25 33.61 7.55
N THR A 105 11.11 34.64 6.72
CA THR A 105 11.32 34.51 5.27
C THR A 105 12.11 35.70 4.74
N SER A 106 13.00 35.40 3.78
CA SER A 106 13.93 36.25 3.02
C SER A 106 15.32 36.43 3.69
N ARG A 107 16.44 35.92 3.15
CA ARG A 107 17.09 36.05 1.82
C ARG A 107 17.94 37.31 1.75
N GLU A 108 19.26 37.16 1.92
CA GLU A 108 20.35 37.84 1.21
C GLU A 108 21.68 37.26 1.74
N GLN A 109 22.48 36.57 0.91
CA GLN A 109 23.60 37.16 0.17
C GLN A 109 24.44 38.12 1.04
N LEU A 110 25.67 37.73 1.37
CA LEU A 110 26.87 38.44 0.90
C LEU A 110 28.14 37.72 1.38
N ASN A 111 29.02 37.46 0.41
CA ASN A 111 30.46 37.64 0.44
C ASN A 111 31.25 37.24 1.70
N GLY A 112 32.02 36.16 1.55
CA GLY A 112 33.48 36.28 1.37
C GLY A 112 34.35 36.54 2.60
N ARG A 113 35.56 35.98 2.49
CA ARG A 113 36.80 36.27 3.23
C ARG A 113 37.09 35.40 4.47
N MET A 114 38.02 34.46 4.24
CA MET A 114 38.93 33.96 5.28
C MET A 114 39.64 35.13 5.99
N PRO A 115 40.04 34.93 7.25
CA PRO A 115 41.48 34.87 7.50
C PRO A 115 41.92 33.78 8.49
N SER A 116 43.12 33.31 8.18
CA SER A 116 44.20 32.80 9.04
C SER A 116 44.05 32.86 10.56
N ASN A 117 44.31 31.70 11.17
CA ASN A 117 45.44 31.45 12.08
C ASN A 117 45.75 32.55 13.13
N ARG A 118 45.37 32.31 14.39
CA ARG A 118 46.14 32.74 15.55
C ARG A 118 45.91 31.85 16.76
N SER A 119 47.05 31.41 17.28
CA SER A 119 47.34 30.70 18.51
C SER A 119 47.38 31.63 19.73
N VAL A 120 47.36 31.02 20.92
CA VAL A 120 47.76 31.55 22.25
C VAL A 120 46.68 32.48 22.85
N SER A 121 46.23 32.44 24.11
CA SER A 121 46.92 32.13 25.39
C SER A 121 45.90 32.11 26.55
N SER A 122 46.21 31.30 27.56
CA SER A 122 46.37 31.71 28.97
C SER A 122 45.16 32.21 29.80
N TRP A 123 44.82 31.37 30.79
CA TRP A 123 44.58 31.66 32.22
C TRP A 123 43.71 32.86 32.62
N VAL A 124 42.57 32.59 33.26
CA VAL A 124 42.24 33.16 34.58
C VAL A 124 41.50 32.11 35.41
N VAL A 125 42.17 31.64 36.47
CA VAL A 125 41.57 30.95 37.61
C VAL A 125 41.06 32.02 38.57
N GLY A 126 39.78 31.92 38.98
CA GLY A 126 39.19 32.75 40.02
C GLY A 126 38.21 31.91 40.85
N PRO A 127 38.36 31.82 42.19
CA PRO A 127 37.52 31.02 43.06
C PRO A 127 36.40 31.83 43.73
N ARG A 128 35.47 31.09 44.38
CA ARG A 128 34.30 31.53 45.20
C ARG A 128 33.05 31.83 44.37
N ALA A 129 31.84 31.49 44.80
CA ALA A 129 31.37 31.29 46.16
C ALA A 129 30.34 30.17 46.25
N SER A 130 30.39 29.48 47.39
CA SER A 130 29.35 28.63 47.94
C SER A 130 28.04 29.42 48.07
N PHE A 131 26.99 29.01 47.36
CA PHE A 131 25.62 29.37 47.71
C PHE A 131 24.88 28.09 48.12
N LEU A 132 24.77 27.94 49.44
CA LEU A 132 23.80 27.08 50.09
C LEU A 132 22.43 27.72 49.86
N GLY A 133 21.55 27.03 49.15
CA GLY A 133 20.21 27.53 48.86
C GLY A 133 19.32 26.36 48.46
N GLY A 134 18.68 25.77 49.48
CA GLY A 134 17.85 24.58 49.33
C GLY A 134 16.65 24.82 48.42
N SER A 135 16.31 23.78 47.67
CA SER A 135 14.96 23.41 47.31
C SER A 135 15.01 21.95 46.93
N GLY A 136 14.51 21.09 47.83
CA GLY A 136 14.41 19.65 47.63
C GLY A 136 13.45 19.34 46.49
N VAL A 137 13.94 19.44 45.26
CA VAL A 137 13.26 18.94 44.08
C VAL A 137 13.39 17.42 44.13
N ARG A 138 12.31 16.77 44.56
CA ARG A 138 12.16 15.32 44.60
C ARG A 138 12.30 14.80 43.16
N ARG A 139 13.53 14.43 42.78
CA ARG A 139 13.88 13.81 41.50
C ARG A 139 13.21 12.45 41.44
N THR A 140 11.99 12.38 40.94
CA THR A 140 11.40 11.11 40.52
C THR A 140 12.29 10.56 39.41
N LYS A 141 13.01 9.46 39.70
CA LYS A 141 13.69 8.65 38.69
C LYS A 141 12.60 8.08 37.77
N ILE A 142 12.21 8.85 36.76
CA ILE A 142 11.46 8.32 35.64
C ILE A 142 12.42 7.40 34.90
N SER A 143 12.24 6.10 35.13
CA SER A 143 12.94 5.02 34.44
C SER A 143 12.95 5.30 32.93
N GLY A 144 14.14 5.54 32.38
CA GLY A 144 14.38 5.80 30.96
C GLY A 144 14.10 4.61 30.03
N SER A 145 13.48 3.54 30.53
CA SER A 145 13.33 2.28 29.82
C SER A 145 12.03 2.15 28.99
N GLN A 146 11.20 3.20 28.88
CA GLN A 146 9.94 3.13 28.13
C GLN A 146 9.77 4.15 26.99
N ARG A 147 10.74 5.05 26.73
CA ARG A 147 10.62 6.07 25.67
C ARG A 147 11.02 5.64 24.26
N VAL A 148 11.18 4.34 23.99
CA VAL A 148 11.43 3.84 22.62
C VAL A 148 10.18 3.15 22.04
N ARG A 149 9.09 3.02 22.80
CA ARG A 149 7.85 2.46 22.28
C ARG A 149 6.94 3.56 21.75
N LEU A 150 6.65 3.48 20.45
CA LEU A 150 5.49 4.10 19.78
C LEU A 150 5.58 5.59 19.38
N CYS A 151 6.65 6.00 18.71
CA CYS A 151 6.53 7.10 17.73
C CYS A 151 5.90 6.65 16.40
N CYS A 152 5.84 5.34 16.11
CA CYS A 152 5.29 4.84 14.83
C CYS A 152 3.76 4.80 14.73
N MET A 153 2.99 5.06 15.80
CA MET A 153 1.52 4.94 15.74
C MET A 153 0.75 6.26 15.74
N LYS A 154 1.43 7.42 15.82
CA LYS A 154 0.75 8.73 15.76
C LYS A 154 0.71 9.37 14.38
N CYS A 155 1.38 8.81 13.38
CA CYS A 155 1.03 9.06 11.98
C CYS A 155 -0.22 8.23 11.63
N GLY A 156 -1.37 8.57 12.24
CA GLY A 156 -2.70 8.05 11.88
C GLY A 156 -3.20 8.57 10.53
N SER A 157 -2.27 8.86 9.64
CA SER A 157 -2.52 9.30 8.27
C SER A 157 -2.85 8.04 7.48
N GLY A 158 -4.09 7.90 7.01
CA GLY A 158 -4.55 6.73 6.23
C GLY A 158 -3.63 6.39 5.04
N TYR A 159 -2.80 7.34 4.62
CA TYR A 159 -1.72 7.20 3.66
C TYR A 159 -0.72 6.08 4.01
N CYS A 160 -0.33 5.87 5.28
CA CYS A 160 0.58 4.78 5.63
C CYS A 160 -0.03 3.39 5.35
N VAL A 161 -1.34 3.24 5.57
CA VAL A 161 -2.07 2.00 5.27
C VAL A 161 -2.19 1.81 3.76
N ILE A 162 -2.55 2.86 3.01
CA ILE A 162 -2.64 2.80 1.55
C ILE A 162 -1.29 2.42 0.93
N VAL A 163 -0.20 3.06 1.34
CA VAL A 163 1.15 2.75 0.84
C VAL A 163 1.53 1.31 1.16
N ALA A 164 1.26 0.82 2.38
CA ALA A 164 1.53 -0.57 2.74
C ALA A 164 0.73 -1.57 1.88
N LEU A 165 -0.54 -1.28 1.60
CA LEU A 165 -1.39 -2.10 0.71
C LEU A 165 -0.91 -2.08 -0.74
N LEU A 166 -0.44 -0.95 -1.25
CA LEU A 166 0.12 -0.86 -2.59
C LEU A 166 1.43 -1.65 -2.71
N ILE A 167 2.31 -1.56 -1.71
CA ILE A 167 3.55 -2.33 -1.66
C ILE A 167 3.25 -3.83 -1.58
N SER A 168 2.34 -4.24 -0.69
CA SER A 168 1.99 -5.67 -0.55
C SER A 168 1.33 -6.22 -1.82
N SER A 169 0.44 -5.45 -2.44
CA SER A 169 -0.18 -5.79 -3.73
C SER A 169 0.86 -5.94 -4.84
N TYR A 170 1.81 -5.01 -4.94
CA TYR A 170 2.91 -5.10 -5.90
C TYR A 170 3.75 -6.37 -5.69
N VAL A 171 4.17 -6.64 -4.45
CA VAL A 171 4.94 -7.86 -4.12
C VAL A 171 4.16 -9.12 -4.48
N LEU A 172 2.87 -9.19 -4.14
CA LEU A 172 2.01 -10.31 -4.49
C LEU A 172 1.93 -10.54 -6.00
N LEU A 173 1.69 -9.47 -6.78
CA LEU A 173 1.63 -9.55 -8.24
C LEU A 173 2.95 -10.01 -8.85
N ARG A 174 4.10 -9.60 -8.27
CA ARG A 174 5.42 -10.07 -8.71
C ARG A 174 5.63 -11.55 -8.39
N CYS A 175 5.24 -12.00 -7.19
CA CYS A 175 5.31 -13.42 -6.82
C CYS A 175 4.42 -14.29 -7.71
N LEU A 176 3.18 -13.84 -7.99
CA LEU A 176 2.28 -14.50 -8.93
C LEU A 176 2.89 -14.53 -10.33
N GLY A 177 3.43 -13.41 -10.82
CA GLY A 177 4.09 -13.37 -12.13
C GLY A 177 5.25 -14.37 -12.26
N VAL A 178 6.03 -14.56 -11.19
CA VAL A 178 7.11 -15.57 -11.16
C VAL A 178 6.54 -17.00 -11.15
N TYR A 179 5.50 -17.25 -10.36
CA TYR A 179 4.84 -18.56 -10.29
C TYR A 179 4.24 -18.98 -11.65
N TRP A 180 3.52 -18.08 -12.31
CA TRP A 180 2.89 -18.34 -13.61
C TRP A 180 3.90 -18.51 -14.75
N GLN A 181 5.10 -17.97 -14.60
CA GLN A 181 6.20 -18.18 -15.54
C GLN A 181 7.04 -19.42 -15.22
N SER A 182 6.62 -20.23 -14.23
CA SER A 182 7.31 -21.47 -13.90
C SER A 182 6.90 -22.60 -14.84
N TYR A 183 7.81 -23.55 -15.07
CA TYR A 183 7.55 -24.73 -15.87
C TYR A 183 6.37 -25.56 -15.35
N GLY A 184 6.30 -25.80 -14.04
CA GLY A 184 5.24 -26.63 -13.44
C GLY A 184 3.85 -26.00 -13.57
N ALA A 185 3.74 -24.67 -13.60
CA ALA A 185 2.46 -24.00 -13.89
C ALA A 185 2.01 -24.22 -15.34
N LEU A 186 2.95 -24.17 -16.30
CA LEU A 186 2.66 -24.46 -17.71
C LEU A 186 2.27 -25.92 -17.90
N GLU A 187 3.09 -26.84 -17.37
CA GLU A 187 2.85 -28.29 -17.44
C GLU A 187 1.48 -28.66 -16.89
N ALA A 188 1.14 -28.22 -15.68
CA ALA A 188 -0.18 -28.45 -15.09
C ALA A 188 -1.33 -27.87 -15.92
N GLU A 189 -1.14 -26.72 -16.57
CA GLU A 189 -2.15 -26.14 -17.46
C GLU A 189 -2.33 -26.94 -18.76
N LEU A 190 -1.24 -27.45 -19.35
CA LEU A 190 -1.32 -28.29 -20.55
C LEU A 190 -1.93 -29.66 -20.22
N ASP A 191 -1.56 -30.24 -19.08
CA ASP A 191 -2.11 -31.48 -18.55
C ASP A 191 -3.63 -31.42 -18.39
N ASP A 192 -4.13 -30.36 -17.76
CA ASP A 192 -5.57 -30.14 -17.54
C ASP A 192 -6.35 -29.97 -18.84
N ARG A 193 -5.73 -29.37 -19.87
CA ARG A 193 -6.39 -29.08 -21.14
C ARG A 193 -6.41 -30.27 -22.09
N TRP A 194 -5.28 -30.95 -22.24
CA TRP A 194 -5.11 -32.01 -23.24
C TRP A 194 -4.03 -33.02 -22.90
N GLY A 195 -3.21 -32.83 -21.85
CA GLY A 195 -2.19 -33.82 -21.49
C GLY A 195 -2.78 -35.18 -21.09
N PHE A 196 -4.05 -35.24 -20.70
CA PHE A 196 -4.76 -36.51 -20.52
C PHE A 196 -4.84 -37.37 -21.80
N LEU A 197 -4.66 -36.80 -22.99
CA LEU A 197 -4.62 -37.53 -24.26
C LEU A 197 -3.27 -38.21 -24.52
N ILE A 198 -2.22 -37.78 -23.83
CA ILE A 198 -0.83 -38.26 -24.00
C ILE A 198 -0.28 -38.89 -22.71
N ASP A 199 -1.18 -39.21 -21.78
CA ASP A 199 -0.84 -39.90 -20.55
C ASP A 199 -0.63 -41.39 -20.84
N ASP A 200 0.63 -41.80 -20.88
CA ASP A 200 1.03 -43.20 -21.12
C ASP A 200 0.59 -44.15 -19.99
N THR A 201 0.07 -43.63 -18.87
CA THR A 201 -0.47 -44.48 -17.80
C THR A 201 -1.88 -44.97 -18.09
N ARG A 202 -2.54 -44.46 -19.15
CA ARG A 202 -3.93 -44.76 -19.50
C ARG A 202 -4.03 -45.43 -20.87
N ASP A 203 -3.81 -46.74 -20.89
CA ASP A 203 -3.84 -47.59 -22.10
C ASP A 203 -5.12 -47.46 -22.96
N ASP A 204 -6.21 -46.94 -22.40
CA ASP A 204 -7.52 -46.84 -23.04
C ASP A 204 -7.83 -45.46 -23.67
N VAL A 205 -7.03 -44.43 -23.43
CA VAL A 205 -7.34 -43.03 -23.85
C VAL A 205 -6.21 -42.35 -24.62
N SER A 206 -5.02 -42.94 -24.71
CA SER A 206 -3.88 -42.31 -25.37
C SER A 206 -4.11 -42.13 -26.88
N ALA A 207 -3.92 -40.91 -27.37
CA ALA A 207 -4.00 -40.53 -28.77
C ALA A 207 -2.79 -39.68 -29.17
N PRO A 208 -2.25 -39.83 -30.39
CA PRO A 208 -1.15 -39.00 -30.84
C PRO A 208 -1.62 -37.54 -30.95
N VAL A 209 -0.92 -36.63 -30.27
CA VAL A 209 -1.18 -35.19 -30.32
C VAL A 209 -0.10 -34.53 -31.16
N TRP A 210 -0.53 -33.73 -32.14
CA TRP A 210 0.35 -32.89 -32.97
C TRP A 210 0.09 -31.42 -32.61
N LEU A 211 1.13 -30.69 -32.19
CA LEU A 211 1.05 -29.24 -31.99
C LEU A 211 1.21 -28.50 -33.33
N GLY A 212 0.08 -28.16 -33.96
CA GLY A 212 0.05 -27.68 -35.34
C GLY A 212 0.60 -26.26 -35.54
N GLU A 213 0.37 -25.37 -34.56
CA GLU A 213 0.81 -23.98 -34.64
C GLU A 213 1.19 -23.47 -33.26
N PHE A 214 2.48 -23.24 -33.04
CA PHE A 214 2.98 -22.53 -31.88
C PHE A 214 4.35 -21.93 -32.20
N GLY A 215 4.67 -20.80 -31.58
CA GLY A 215 5.94 -20.13 -31.80
C GLY A 215 6.04 -18.82 -31.05
N THR A 216 7.23 -18.25 -31.06
CA THR A 216 7.58 -16.97 -30.43
C THR A 216 8.57 -16.25 -31.32
N ASP A 217 8.62 -14.93 -31.20
CA ASP A 217 9.60 -14.04 -31.81
C ASP A 217 11.01 -14.14 -31.18
N SER A 218 11.12 -14.78 -30.00
CA SER A 218 12.37 -14.90 -29.25
C SER A 218 12.68 -16.35 -28.88
N SER A 219 13.71 -16.91 -29.51
CA SER A 219 14.25 -18.25 -29.19
C SER A 219 14.71 -18.40 -27.74
N GLY A 220 15.05 -17.29 -27.09
CA GLY A 220 15.43 -17.25 -25.66
C GLY A 220 14.27 -17.08 -24.69
N SER A 221 13.01 -17.06 -25.16
CA SER A 221 11.87 -16.85 -24.26
C SER A 221 11.70 -18.03 -23.28
N ARG A 222 11.33 -17.71 -22.04
CA ARG A 222 11.06 -18.76 -21.04
C ARG A 222 9.94 -19.70 -21.47
N TRP A 223 8.93 -19.13 -22.13
CA TRP A 223 7.82 -19.89 -22.69
C TRP A 223 8.32 -20.92 -23.70
N TRP A 224 9.18 -20.53 -24.66
CA TRP A 224 9.75 -21.45 -25.66
C TRP A 224 10.49 -22.61 -25.00
N ARG A 225 11.34 -22.32 -24.01
CA ARG A 225 12.06 -23.34 -23.26
C ARG A 225 11.12 -24.29 -22.49
N HIS A 226 9.99 -23.79 -21.99
CA HIS A 226 9.03 -24.61 -21.25
C HIS A 226 8.18 -25.49 -22.16
N ILE A 227 7.66 -24.95 -23.26
CA ILE A 227 6.85 -25.73 -24.21
C ILE A 227 7.69 -26.78 -24.95
N THR A 228 8.93 -26.47 -25.32
CA THR A 228 9.84 -27.45 -25.95
C THR A 228 10.25 -28.56 -24.97
N ARG A 229 10.51 -28.21 -23.71
CA ARG A 229 10.74 -29.20 -22.64
C ARG A 229 9.53 -30.11 -22.45
N TYR A 230 8.33 -29.55 -22.41
CA TYR A 230 7.09 -30.31 -22.29
C TYR A 230 6.91 -31.24 -23.50
N ALA A 231 7.10 -30.74 -24.72
CA ALA A 231 7.00 -31.55 -25.93
C ALA A 231 8.01 -32.72 -25.96
N GLN A 232 9.25 -32.48 -25.52
CA GLN A 232 10.26 -33.53 -25.40
C GLN A 232 9.91 -34.57 -24.32
N GLY A 233 9.34 -34.14 -23.20
CA GLY A 233 8.95 -35.01 -22.09
C GLY A 233 7.76 -35.93 -22.41
N HIS A 234 6.90 -35.51 -23.34
CA HIS A 234 5.67 -36.23 -23.71
C HIS A 234 5.68 -36.74 -25.16
N HIS A 235 6.85 -36.83 -25.80
CA HIS A 235 7.00 -37.32 -27.17
C HIS A 235 6.07 -36.64 -28.19
N LEU A 236 5.86 -35.33 -28.03
CA LEU A 236 4.98 -34.56 -28.91
C LEU A 236 5.73 -34.11 -30.16
N ASP A 237 5.15 -34.46 -31.31
CA ASP A 237 5.53 -33.86 -32.58
C ASP A 237 4.86 -32.50 -32.77
N PHE A 238 5.56 -31.61 -33.47
CA PHE A 238 5.11 -30.24 -33.60
C PHE A 238 5.57 -29.57 -34.90
N ALA A 239 4.76 -28.62 -35.38
CA ALA A 239 5.14 -27.71 -36.45
C ALA A 239 5.36 -26.31 -35.86
N TYR A 240 6.58 -25.79 -35.99
CA TYR A 240 6.89 -24.44 -35.53
C TYR A 240 6.31 -23.41 -36.52
N TRP A 241 5.52 -22.49 -35.99
CA TRP A 241 4.99 -21.37 -36.75
C TRP A 241 5.57 -20.06 -36.22
N SER A 242 6.47 -19.43 -36.98
CA SER A 242 6.99 -18.12 -36.63
C SER A 242 5.87 -17.07 -36.71
N PHE A 243 5.38 -16.60 -35.58
CA PHE A 243 4.42 -15.51 -35.52
C PHE A 243 5.08 -14.25 -36.11
N ASN A 244 4.56 -13.73 -37.23
CA ASN A 244 5.16 -12.63 -38.00
C ASN A 244 6.60 -12.90 -38.46
N GLY A 245 6.86 -14.04 -39.10
CA GLY A 245 8.15 -14.40 -39.71
C GLY A 245 8.59 -13.54 -40.89
N GLU A 246 8.28 -12.24 -40.89
CA GLU A 246 8.76 -11.30 -41.90
C GLU A 246 10.24 -11.00 -41.65
N LYS A 247 11.08 -11.45 -42.58
CA LYS A 247 12.49 -11.07 -42.61
C LYS A 247 12.62 -9.60 -43.00
N ARG A 248 12.97 -8.75 -42.04
CA ARG A 248 13.30 -7.36 -42.33
C ARG A 248 14.69 -7.27 -42.95
N THR A 249 14.84 -6.42 -43.96
CA THR A 249 16.14 -6.16 -44.59
C THR A 249 17.13 -5.64 -43.54
N ASN A 250 18.34 -6.23 -43.50
CA ASN A 250 19.42 -5.89 -42.55
C ASN A 250 19.16 -6.23 -41.07
N HIS A 251 18.21 -7.13 -40.77
CA HIS A 251 18.06 -7.70 -39.43
C HIS A 251 18.40 -9.20 -39.44
N ASP A 252 18.98 -9.68 -38.34
CA ASP A 252 19.23 -11.11 -38.13
C ASP A 252 17.90 -11.87 -38.08
N GLU A 253 17.89 -13.04 -38.72
CA GLU A 253 16.71 -13.90 -38.81
C GLU A 253 16.52 -14.65 -37.48
N SER A 254 15.60 -14.15 -36.64
CA SER A 254 15.30 -14.75 -35.33
C SER A 254 14.26 -15.88 -35.39
N PHE A 255 13.66 -16.09 -36.56
CA PHE A 255 12.53 -17.02 -36.77
C PHE A 255 12.98 -18.39 -37.29
N GLY A 256 14.16 -18.49 -37.89
CA GLY A 256 14.80 -19.77 -38.11
C GLY A 256 15.38 -20.22 -36.79
N ILE A 257 14.73 -21.15 -36.09
CA ILE A 257 15.31 -21.80 -34.93
C ILE A 257 16.66 -22.41 -35.38
N VAL A 258 17.78 -21.85 -34.90
CA VAL A 258 19.14 -22.33 -35.14
C VAL A 258 19.61 -23.14 -33.94
#